data_AF-A0A962TR80-F1
#
_entry.id   AF-A0A962TR80-F1
#
_cell.length_a   1.000
_cell.length_b   1.000
_cell.length_c   1.000
_cell.angle_alpha   90.00
_cell.angle_beta   90.00
_cell.angle_gamma   90.00
#
_symmetry.space_group_name_H-M   'P 1'
#
loop_
_entity.id
_entity.type
_entity.pdbx_description
1 polymer ?
#
loop_
_entity_poly.entity_id
_entity_poly.type
_entity_poly.pdbx_seq_one_letter_code
_entity_poly.pdbx_strand_id
1 'polypeptide(L)'
;MIKLTGIGIAVALLLMGCAGQPVVTVPEESAATPIRNETAGWWYVRFRLAWPEEEEPLWWPDLLLADRVAGPVLDAEGEAIYLWRFHRRAARDDAGRQFSFIFRALPATARRVNARIAADPLLIHLQETGVVQKVSYDDPNQLQRPGIGDTSDKNWSPEMQMAWPYFILGVSRLWLELIRELEQRGEWPAEPFARYAAVEKALNARWREEGNHALLHHLSGVFGYRELVILRQDTMRF
;
A
#
# COMPACT_ATOMS: atom_id res chain seq x y z
N MET A 1 5.46 -53.52 -54.27
CA MET A 1 6.68 -53.62 -53.43
C MET A 1 7.87 -53.95 -54.32
N ILE A 2 8.57 -52.94 -54.82
CA ILE A 2 9.86 -53.07 -55.51
C ILE A 2 10.69 -51.86 -55.05
N LYS A 3 11.84 -52.12 -54.42
CA LYS A 3 12.82 -51.11 -54.04
C LYS A 3 13.77 -50.90 -55.23
N LEU A 4 13.96 -49.65 -55.65
CA LEU A 4 15.14 -49.23 -56.40
C LEU A 4 15.76 -48.01 -55.70
N THR A 5 16.98 -48.22 -55.24
CA THR A 5 17.94 -47.19 -54.82
C THR A 5 18.92 -46.97 -55.95
N GLY A 6 19.25 -45.70 -56.26
CA GLY A 6 20.50 -45.38 -56.93
C GLY A 6 20.55 -44.05 -57.69
N ILE A 7 21.63 -43.30 -57.42
CA ILE A 7 22.25 -42.22 -58.23
C ILE A 7 21.53 -40.85 -58.10
N GLY A 8 22.14 -39.69 -57.84
CA GLY A 8 23.53 -39.25 -57.72
C GLY A 8 23.66 -37.78 -58.21
N ILE A 9 24.26 -36.92 -57.38
CA ILE A 9 25.02 -35.67 -57.68
C ILE A 9 24.27 -34.42 -58.21
N ALA A 10 24.36 -33.29 -57.48
CA ALA A 10 24.98 -32.01 -57.91
C ALA A 10 24.77 -30.89 -56.84
N VAL A 11 25.83 -30.44 -56.14
CA VAL A 11 26.65 -29.21 -56.37
C VAL A 11 25.97 -27.89 -55.97
N ALA A 12 26.53 -27.19 -54.96
CA ALA A 12 26.94 -25.77 -55.04
C ALA A 12 27.56 -25.30 -53.69
N LEU A 13 28.88 -25.05 -53.68
CA LEU A 13 29.52 -23.72 -53.55
C LEU A 13 29.61 -23.20 -52.10
N LEU A 14 30.78 -23.37 -51.48
CA LEU A 14 31.85 -22.35 -51.33
C LEU A 14 31.45 -21.21 -50.40
N LEU A 15 32.14 -21.08 -49.27
CA LEU A 15 32.77 -19.81 -48.85
C LEU A 15 33.82 -20.13 -47.77
N MET A 16 35.09 -19.92 -48.15
CA MET A 16 36.21 -19.77 -47.21
C MET A 16 35.94 -18.53 -46.34
N GLY A 17 36.05 -18.69 -45.02
CA GLY A 17 36.03 -17.59 -44.06
C GLY A 17 37.08 -17.83 -42.98
N CYS A 18 38.09 -16.96 -42.95
CA CYS A 18 39.29 -17.08 -42.13
C CYS A 18 38.97 -17.07 -40.62
N ALA A 19 39.64 -17.95 -39.88
CA ALA A 19 39.68 -17.92 -38.42
C ALA A 19 40.52 -16.72 -37.95
N GLY A 20 39.86 -15.70 -37.41
CA GLY A 20 40.46 -14.69 -36.55
C GLY A 20 39.71 -14.72 -35.22
N GLN A 21 40.36 -15.19 -34.15
CA GLN A 21 39.78 -15.06 -32.81
C GLN A 21 39.84 -13.59 -32.37
N PRO A 22 38.72 -12.97 -31.99
CA PRO A 22 38.78 -11.67 -31.34
C PRO A 22 39.42 -11.84 -29.96
N VAL A 23 40.52 -11.13 -29.72
CA VAL A 23 41.03 -10.90 -28.37
C VAL A 23 39.96 -10.07 -27.66
N VAL A 24 39.19 -10.71 -26.79
CA VAL A 24 38.27 -10.01 -25.88
C VAL A 24 39.14 -9.33 -24.83
N THR A 25 39.38 -8.03 -25.02
CA THR A 25 39.84 -7.16 -23.94
C THR A 25 38.73 -7.10 -22.90
N VAL A 26 38.92 -7.78 -21.77
CA VAL A 26 38.09 -7.63 -20.59
C VAL A 26 38.24 -6.18 -20.12
N PRO A 27 37.17 -5.36 -20.10
CA PRO A 27 37.26 -4.04 -19.50
C PRO A 27 37.63 -4.19 -18.03
N GLU A 28 38.67 -3.47 -17.63
CA GLU A 28 39.07 -3.31 -16.24
C GLU A 28 37.84 -2.88 -15.43
N GLU A 29 37.51 -3.68 -14.43
CA GLU A 29 36.34 -3.54 -13.57
C GLU A 29 36.41 -2.17 -12.88
N SER A 30 35.73 -1.19 -13.47
CA SER A 30 35.47 0.11 -12.86
C SER A 30 34.94 -0.17 -11.46
N ALA A 31 35.67 0.30 -10.44
CA ALA A 31 35.31 0.16 -9.03
C ALA A 31 33.83 0.44 -8.83
N ALA A 32 33.03 -0.62 -8.78
CA ALA A 32 31.62 -0.52 -8.54
C ALA A 32 31.47 0.01 -7.13
N THR A 33 30.86 1.18 -7.00
CA THR A 33 30.29 1.65 -5.73
C THR A 33 29.59 0.46 -5.09
N PRO A 34 29.87 0.12 -3.81
CA PRO A 34 29.32 -1.07 -3.20
C PRO A 34 27.80 -1.04 -3.38
N ILE A 35 27.26 -2.04 -4.07
CA ILE A 35 25.82 -2.25 -4.17
C ILE A 35 25.38 -2.47 -2.73
N ARG A 36 24.86 -1.42 -2.08
CA ARG A 36 24.13 -1.58 -0.83
C ARG A 36 22.96 -2.48 -1.19
N ASN A 37 22.99 -3.71 -0.70
CA ASN A 37 21.80 -4.55 -0.64
C ASN A 37 20.81 -3.84 0.30
N GLU A 38 20.07 -2.88 -0.25
CA GLU A 38 19.10 -2.11 0.51
C GLU A 38 18.07 -3.10 1.05
N THR A 39 17.95 -3.12 2.38
CA THR A 39 16.93 -3.94 3.04
C THR A 39 15.66 -3.09 3.11
N ALA A 40 14.56 -3.64 2.58
CA ALA A 40 13.28 -2.97 2.69
C ALA A 40 12.77 -3.01 4.15
N GLY A 41 12.02 -1.99 4.55
CA GLY A 41 11.37 -1.92 5.86
C GLY A 41 10.10 -1.09 5.82
N TRP A 42 9.52 -0.86 7.00
CA TRP A 42 8.28 -0.12 7.16
C TRP A 42 8.50 1.39 7.31
N TRP A 43 7.77 2.13 6.50
CA TRP A 43 7.77 3.59 6.44
C TRP A 43 6.37 4.12 6.72
N TYR A 44 6.32 5.28 7.36
CA TYR A 44 5.08 5.95 7.71
C TYR A 44 5.02 7.32 7.06
N VAL A 45 3.86 7.62 6.47
CA VAL A 45 3.39 8.98 6.25
C VAL A 45 2.18 9.20 7.15
N ARG A 46 2.25 10.19 8.02
CA ARG A 46 1.23 10.48 9.05
C ARG A 46 0.65 11.86 8.81
N PHE A 47 -0.66 11.91 8.62
CA PHE A 47 -1.45 13.12 8.45
C PHE A 47 -2.20 13.37 9.76
N ARG A 48 -1.79 14.40 10.50
CA ARG A 48 -2.54 14.91 11.65
C ARG A 48 -3.65 15.81 11.12
N LEU A 49 -4.88 15.49 11.47
CA LEU A 49 -6.09 16.17 11.00
C LEU A 49 -6.63 17.08 12.10
N ALA A 50 -7.34 18.13 11.71
CA ALA A 50 -8.07 18.95 12.66
C ALA A 50 -9.14 18.13 13.38
N TRP A 51 -9.18 18.28 14.71
CA TRP A 51 -10.21 17.67 15.54
C TRP A 51 -10.44 18.52 16.80
N PRO A 52 -11.45 19.40 16.79
CA PRO A 52 -11.82 20.22 17.95
C PRO A 52 -12.18 19.37 19.19
N GLU A 53 -12.02 19.94 20.38
CA GLU A 53 -12.12 19.22 21.67
C GLU A 53 -13.54 18.71 21.98
N GLU A 54 -14.56 19.42 21.53
CA GLU A 54 -15.98 19.12 21.80
C GLU A 54 -16.71 18.46 20.62
N GLU A 55 -15.99 18.13 19.55
CA GLU A 55 -16.58 17.56 18.34
C GLU A 55 -16.25 16.08 18.17
N GLU A 56 -17.15 15.36 17.50
CA GLU A 56 -16.85 14.04 16.96
C GLU A 56 -15.80 14.15 15.83
N PRO A 57 -14.87 13.20 15.72
CA PRO A 57 -13.86 13.23 14.67
C PRO A 57 -14.51 13.08 13.29
N LEU A 58 -14.21 14.01 12.38
CA LEU A 58 -14.54 13.86 10.98
C LEU A 58 -13.65 12.81 10.33
N TRP A 59 -14.26 11.95 9.50
CA TRP A 59 -13.63 10.75 8.96
C TRP A 59 -13.53 10.78 7.44
N TRP A 60 -14.38 11.55 6.75
CA TRP A 60 -14.28 11.82 5.31
C TRP A 60 -12.88 12.25 4.83
N PRO A 61 -12.05 13.01 5.59
CA PRO A 61 -10.73 13.38 5.10
C PRO A 61 -9.82 12.17 4.89
N ASP A 62 -10.03 11.08 5.64
CA ASP A 62 -9.25 9.85 5.47
C ASP A 62 -9.53 9.22 4.11
N LEU A 63 -10.78 9.25 3.65
CA LEU A 63 -11.17 8.68 2.37
C LEU A 63 -10.58 9.50 1.22
N LEU A 64 -10.63 10.83 1.34
CA LEU A 64 -10.04 11.75 0.38
C LEU A 64 -8.52 11.55 0.28
N LEU A 65 -7.82 11.49 1.42
CA LEU A 65 -6.38 11.24 1.47
C LEU A 65 -6.02 9.85 0.93
N ALA A 66 -6.81 8.82 1.27
CA ALA A 66 -6.58 7.48 0.78
C ALA A 66 -6.73 7.38 -0.74
N ASP A 67 -7.79 7.94 -1.30
CA ASP A 67 -8.09 7.79 -2.72
C ASP A 67 -7.31 8.75 -3.61
N ARG A 68 -7.18 10.03 -3.21
CA ARG A 68 -6.62 11.08 -4.06
C ARG A 68 -5.15 11.39 -3.82
N VAL A 69 -4.61 11.04 -2.65
CA VAL A 69 -3.19 11.28 -2.31
C VAL A 69 -2.40 9.98 -2.28
N ALA A 70 -2.84 8.99 -1.49
CA ALA A 70 -2.14 7.71 -1.39
C ALA A 70 -2.46 6.76 -2.56
N GLY A 71 -3.68 6.79 -3.09
CA GLY A 71 -4.12 5.96 -4.22
C GLY A 71 -3.20 6.10 -5.45
N PRO A 72 -2.93 7.32 -5.96
CA PRO A 72 -2.04 7.51 -7.10
C PRO A 72 -0.58 7.11 -6.82
N VAL A 73 -0.16 7.11 -5.55
CA VAL A 73 1.16 6.59 -5.15
C VAL A 73 1.16 5.07 -5.27
N LEU A 74 0.12 4.39 -4.77
CA LEU A 74 -0.03 2.94 -4.88
C LEU A 74 -0.16 2.49 -6.34
N ASP A 75 -0.85 3.24 -7.18
CA ASP A 75 -0.97 2.92 -8.60
C ASP A 75 0.38 3.08 -9.34
N ALA A 76 1.22 4.05 -8.92
CA ALA A 76 2.52 4.32 -9.54
C ALA A 76 3.66 3.42 -9.01
N GLU A 77 3.60 3.03 -7.74
CA GLU A 77 4.70 2.32 -7.05
C GLU A 77 4.28 0.91 -6.59
N GLY A 78 3.11 0.41 -7.03
CA GLY A 78 2.49 -0.82 -6.51
C GLY A 78 3.37 -2.07 -6.58
N GLU A 79 4.19 -2.22 -7.61
CA GLU A 79 5.16 -3.33 -7.71
C GLU A 79 6.27 -3.23 -6.66
N ALA A 80 6.65 -2.00 -6.27
CA ALA A 80 7.69 -1.73 -5.29
C ALA A 80 7.16 -1.67 -3.84
N ILE A 81 5.85 -1.54 -3.66
CA ILE A 81 5.16 -1.49 -2.35
C ILE A 81 4.31 -2.76 -2.19
N TYR A 82 4.94 -3.83 -1.73
CA TYR A 82 4.30 -5.15 -1.66
C TYR A 82 3.50 -5.42 -0.38
N LEU A 83 3.70 -4.61 0.67
CA LEU A 83 2.86 -4.60 1.87
C LEU A 83 2.56 -3.14 2.24
N TRP A 84 1.31 -2.84 2.52
CA TRP A 84 0.89 -1.52 2.96
C TRP A 84 -0.44 -1.61 3.69
N ARG A 85 -0.77 -0.56 4.42
CA ARG A 85 -2.08 -0.40 5.05
C ARG A 85 -2.39 1.06 5.31
N PHE A 86 -3.68 1.33 5.49
CA PHE A 86 -4.14 2.54 6.11
C PHE A 86 -4.42 2.32 7.60
N HIS A 87 -4.07 3.30 8.42
CA HIS A 87 -4.40 3.29 9.83
C HIS A 87 -5.08 4.61 10.21
N ARG A 88 -6.26 4.47 10.81
CA ARG A 88 -7.15 5.57 11.18
C ARG A 88 -7.27 5.56 12.70
N ARG A 89 -7.03 6.70 13.34
CA ARG A 89 -7.15 6.84 14.80
C ARG A 89 -7.67 8.21 15.20
N ALA A 90 -8.38 8.23 16.32
CA ALA A 90 -8.80 9.44 17.02
C ALA A 90 -8.67 9.16 18.52
N ALA A 91 -7.65 9.74 19.18
CA ALA A 91 -7.52 9.71 20.63
C ALA A 91 -7.11 11.09 21.14
N ARG A 92 -7.57 11.48 22.33
CA ARG A 92 -7.21 12.74 22.98
C ARG A 92 -5.82 12.65 23.62
N ASP A 93 -4.82 12.38 22.79
CA ASP A 93 -3.40 12.34 23.13
C ASP A 93 -2.58 13.22 22.17
N ASP A 94 -1.25 13.22 22.32
CA ASP A 94 -0.36 14.05 21.53
C ASP A 94 -0.43 13.79 20.01
N ALA A 95 -0.83 12.59 19.59
CA ALA A 95 -0.98 12.27 18.19
C ALA A 95 -2.34 12.72 17.64
N GLY A 96 -3.37 12.74 18.49
CA GLY A 96 -4.67 13.30 18.16
C GLY A 96 -5.44 12.48 17.12
N ARG A 97 -6.13 13.19 16.23
CA ARG A 97 -6.76 12.63 15.04
C ARG A 97 -5.71 12.44 13.95
N GLN A 98 -5.49 11.19 13.54
CA GLN A 98 -4.44 10.87 12.59
C GLN A 98 -4.90 9.82 11.57
N PHE A 99 -4.57 10.09 10.31
CA PHE A 99 -4.55 9.12 9.22
C PHE A 99 -3.11 8.75 8.91
N SER A 100 -2.82 7.47 8.68
CA SER A 100 -1.47 7.01 8.35
C SER A 100 -1.49 6.11 7.13
N PHE A 101 -0.63 6.41 6.17
CA PHE A 101 -0.23 5.47 5.13
C PHE A 101 1.05 4.78 5.58
N ILE A 102 0.98 3.47 5.82
CA ILE A 102 2.07 2.66 6.33
C ILE A 102 2.44 1.66 5.25
N PHE A 103 3.68 1.66 4.79
CA PHE A 103 4.07 0.85 3.64
C PHE A 103 5.46 0.25 3.81
N ARG A 104 5.66 -0.93 3.23
CA ARG A 104 6.91 -1.67 3.26
C ARG A 104 7.59 -1.57 1.91
N ALA A 105 8.77 -0.96 1.85
CA ALA A 105 9.51 -0.77 0.62
C ALA A 105 11.00 -0.54 0.87
N LEU A 106 11.80 -0.50 -0.20
CA LEU A 106 13.19 -0.04 -0.14
C LEU A 106 13.26 1.46 0.22
N PRO A 107 14.34 1.92 0.89
CA PRO A 107 14.62 3.34 1.11
C PRO A 107 14.45 4.22 -0.13
N ALA A 108 14.90 3.75 -1.30
CA ALA A 108 14.74 4.48 -2.56
C ALA A 108 13.26 4.71 -2.93
N THR A 109 12.41 3.70 -2.75
CA THR A 109 10.97 3.83 -2.98
C THR A 109 10.33 4.74 -1.93
N ALA A 110 10.72 4.64 -0.66
CA ALA A 110 10.23 5.53 0.39
C ALA A 110 10.55 7.01 0.11
N ARG A 111 11.74 7.32 -0.42
CA ARG A 111 12.07 8.69 -0.89
C ARG A 111 11.10 9.17 -1.97
N ARG A 112 10.81 8.34 -2.98
CA ARG A 112 9.88 8.71 -4.07
C ARG A 112 8.45 8.89 -3.56
N VAL A 113 7.98 8.00 -2.68
CA VAL A 113 6.67 8.11 -2.02
C VAL A 113 6.56 9.43 -1.24
N ASN A 114 7.53 9.72 -0.38
CA ASN A 114 7.55 10.95 0.41
C ASN A 114 7.55 12.20 -0.49
N ALA A 115 8.38 12.21 -1.53
CA ALA A 115 8.46 13.33 -2.47
C ALA A 115 7.15 13.54 -3.24
N ARG A 116 6.52 12.46 -3.74
CA ARG A 116 5.25 12.52 -4.46
C ARG A 116 4.13 13.04 -3.57
N ILE A 117 4.02 12.54 -2.33
CA ILE A 117 3.01 13.02 -1.38
C ILE A 117 3.26 14.48 -1.00
N ALA A 118 4.51 14.86 -0.71
CA ALA A 118 4.84 16.24 -0.33
C ALA A 118 4.58 17.27 -1.44
N ALA A 119 4.65 16.84 -2.71
CA ALA A 119 4.36 17.69 -3.87
C ALA A 119 2.90 17.66 -4.33
N ASP A 120 2.03 16.91 -3.64
CA ASP A 120 0.63 16.75 -4.04
C ASP A 120 -0.17 18.05 -3.85
N PRO A 121 -0.76 18.62 -4.92
CA PRO A 121 -1.48 19.90 -4.81
C PRO A 121 -2.71 19.86 -3.91
N LEU A 122 -3.41 18.72 -3.85
CA LEU A 122 -4.56 18.55 -2.96
C LEU A 122 -4.10 18.54 -1.51
N LEU A 123 -3.01 17.84 -1.19
CA LEU A 123 -2.46 17.85 0.17
C LEU A 123 -2.06 19.26 0.61
N ILE A 124 -1.39 20.02 -0.25
CA ILE A 124 -1.02 21.41 0.02
C ILE A 124 -2.28 22.23 0.35
N HIS A 125 -3.32 22.12 -0.47
CA HIS A 125 -4.59 22.79 -0.23
C HIS A 125 -5.26 22.37 1.09
N LEU A 126 -5.23 21.08 1.44
CA LEU A 126 -5.75 20.58 2.72
C LEU A 126 -4.98 21.13 3.93
N GLN A 127 -3.69 21.42 3.78
CA GLN A 127 -2.89 22.08 4.81
C GLN A 127 -3.21 23.57 4.95
N GLU A 128 -3.35 24.28 3.82
CA GLU A 128 -3.71 25.70 3.79
C GLU A 128 -5.09 25.97 4.39
N THR A 129 -6.03 25.04 4.17
CA THR A 129 -7.41 25.10 4.72
C THR A 129 -7.53 24.56 6.14
N GLY A 130 -6.43 24.05 6.72
CA GLY A 130 -6.39 23.56 8.10
C GLY A 130 -7.02 22.19 8.32
N VAL A 131 -7.52 21.51 7.28
CA VAL A 131 -8.04 20.13 7.37
C VAL A 131 -6.92 19.19 7.82
N VAL A 132 -5.75 19.30 7.21
CA VAL A 132 -4.52 18.61 7.61
C VAL A 132 -3.62 19.59 8.36
N GLN A 133 -3.50 19.44 9.67
CA GLN A 133 -2.68 20.33 10.50
C GLN A 133 -1.18 20.08 10.31
N LYS A 134 -0.79 18.82 10.08
CA LYS A 134 0.62 18.44 9.97
C LYS A 134 0.77 17.15 9.18
N VAL A 135 1.81 17.08 8.36
CA VAL A 135 2.28 15.83 7.76
C VAL A 135 3.66 15.50 8.31
N SER A 136 3.90 14.24 8.64
CA SER A 136 5.22 13.76 9.04
C SER A 136 5.57 12.48 8.31
N TYR A 137 6.86 12.37 7.98
CA TYR A 137 7.43 11.29 7.21
C TYR A 137 8.55 10.65 8.02
N ASP A 138 8.70 9.33 7.93
CA ASP A 138 9.93 8.69 8.38
C ASP A 138 11.10 9.09 7.45
N ASP A 139 12.31 9.23 8.01
CA ASP A 139 13.53 9.54 7.25
C ASP A 139 14.02 8.29 6.48
N PRO A 140 14.01 8.30 5.14
CA PRO A 140 14.46 7.15 4.35
C PRO A 140 15.94 6.81 4.51
N ASN A 141 16.75 7.69 5.11
CA ASN A 141 18.14 7.41 5.43
C ASN A 141 18.32 6.63 6.75
N GLN A 142 17.25 6.47 7.53
CA GLN A 142 17.26 5.78 8.83
C GLN A 142 16.24 4.64 8.86
N LEU A 143 16.69 3.44 8.47
CA LEU A 143 15.87 2.24 8.52
C LEU A 143 15.61 1.83 9.98
N GLN A 144 14.35 1.87 10.43
CA GLN A 144 13.97 1.53 11.81
C GLN A 144 13.22 0.20 11.97
N ARG A 145 12.50 -0.25 10.94
CA ARG A 145 11.53 -1.37 11.01
C ARG A 145 11.74 -2.38 9.87
N PRO A 146 12.85 -3.14 9.86
CA PRO A 146 13.17 -4.07 8.77
C PRO A 146 12.32 -5.35 8.76
N GLY A 147 11.80 -5.81 9.91
CA GLY A 147 11.01 -7.03 10.03
C GLY A 147 9.58 -6.86 9.51
N ILE A 148 9.00 -7.93 8.95
CA ILE A 148 7.62 -7.91 8.45
C ILE A 148 6.63 -7.62 9.59
N GLY A 149 6.81 -8.24 10.76
CA GLY A 149 5.96 -8.05 11.93
C GLY A 149 6.22 -6.79 12.76
N ASP A 150 7.22 -5.95 12.42
CA ASP A 150 7.66 -4.82 13.26
C ASP A 150 6.59 -3.74 13.48
N THR A 151 5.50 -3.79 12.71
CA THR A 151 4.36 -2.86 12.84
C THR A 151 3.09 -3.52 13.36
N SER A 152 3.16 -4.79 13.76
CA SER A 152 2.08 -5.52 14.43
C SER A 152 2.04 -5.21 15.93
N ASP A 153 0.95 -5.57 16.62
CA ASP A 153 0.89 -5.41 18.08
C ASP A 153 1.91 -6.34 18.76
N LYS A 154 2.79 -5.76 19.58
CA LYS A 154 3.83 -6.48 20.32
C LYS A 154 3.30 -7.52 21.31
N ASN A 155 2.03 -7.41 21.70
CA ASN A 155 1.39 -8.33 22.64
C ASN A 155 0.77 -9.55 21.94
N TRP A 156 0.73 -9.57 20.61
CA TRP A 156 0.29 -10.75 19.86
C TRP A 156 1.38 -11.82 19.79
N SER A 157 0.98 -13.06 19.51
CA SER A 157 1.95 -14.15 19.29
C SER A 157 2.84 -13.85 18.07
N PRO A 158 4.06 -14.42 18.00
CA PRO A 158 4.95 -14.21 16.85
C PRO A 158 4.31 -14.57 15.51
N GLU A 159 3.50 -15.63 15.46
CA GLU A 159 2.80 -16.06 14.25
C GLU A 159 1.78 -15.01 13.79
N MET A 160 1.02 -14.45 14.73
CA MET A 160 0.07 -13.37 14.43
C MET A 160 0.80 -12.11 13.99
N GLN A 161 1.90 -11.74 14.64
CA GLN A 161 2.69 -10.58 14.23
C GLN A 161 3.21 -10.70 12.79
N MET A 162 3.61 -11.91 12.38
CA MET A 162 4.11 -12.19 11.02
C MET A 162 3.00 -12.28 9.97
N ALA A 163 1.84 -12.86 10.31
CA ALA A 163 0.74 -13.05 9.37
C ALA A 163 -0.14 -11.79 9.20
N TRP A 164 -0.32 -11.01 10.26
CA TRP A 164 -1.23 -9.87 10.28
C TRP A 164 -0.99 -8.82 9.18
N PRO A 165 0.26 -8.46 8.81
CA PRO A 165 0.52 -7.52 7.71
C PRO A 165 -0.17 -7.88 6.39
N TYR A 166 -0.31 -9.17 6.08
CA TYR A 166 -0.99 -9.64 4.87
C TYR A 166 -2.51 -9.50 4.98
N PHE A 167 -3.08 -9.80 6.14
CA PHE A 167 -4.50 -9.61 6.40
C PHE A 167 -4.90 -8.14 6.29
N ILE A 168 -4.19 -7.26 7.00
CA ILE A 168 -4.54 -5.83 7.05
C ILE A 168 -4.29 -5.11 5.72
N LEU A 169 -3.35 -5.58 4.90
CA LEU A 169 -3.21 -5.16 3.50
C LEU A 169 -4.53 -5.43 2.76
N GLY A 170 -5.04 -6.66 2.81
CA GLY A 170 -6.29 -7.03 2.15
C GLY A 170 -7.48 -6.18 2.61
N VAL A 171 -7.58 -5.93 3.91
CA VAL A 171 -8.61 -5.04 4.47
C VAL A 171 -8.46 -3.60 3.96
N SER A 172 -7.23 -3.07 3.92
CA SER A 172 -6.96 -1.71 3.43
C SER A 172 -7.24 -1.58 1.94
N ARG A 173 -6.89 -2.61 1.15
CA ARG A 173 -7.18 -2.68 -0.28
C ARG A 173 -8.69 -2.71 -0.52
N LEU A 174 -9.42 -3.59 0.17
CA LEU A 174 -10.89 -3.64 0.06
C LEU A 174 -11.51 -2.27 0.36
N TRP A 175 -11.09 -1.63 1.44
CA TRP A 175 -11.62 -0.32 1.83
C TRP A 175 -11.33 0.75 0.76
N LEU A 176 -10.12 0.79 0.20
CA LEU A 176 -9.76 1.70 -0.89
C LEU A 176 -10.59 1.45 -2.16
N GLU A 177 -10.75 0.18 -2.56
CA GLU A 177 -11.53 -0.17 -3.75
C GLU A 177 -13.01 0.16 -3.58
N LEU A 178 -13.59 -0.02 -2.40
CA LEU A 178 -14.97 0.40 -2.13
C LEU A 178 -15.14 1.92 -2.25
N ILE A 179 -14.16 2.71 -1.79
CA ILE A 179 -14.18 4.18 -2.00
C ILE A 179 -14.19 4.50 -3.49
N ARG A 180 -13.31 3.88 -4.26
CA ARG A 180 -13.18 4.08 -5.71
C ARG A 180 -14.44 3.69 -6.48
N GLU A 181 -15.01 2.53 -6.17
CA GLU A 181 -16.24 2.04 -6.78
C GLU A 181 -17.45 2.94 -6.45
N LEU A 182 -17.53 3.45 -5.22
CA LEU A 182 -18.55 4.43 -4.84
C LEU A 182 -18.37 5.75 -5.59
N GLU A 183 -17.16 6.31 -5.61
CA GLU A 183 -16.81 7.52 -6.37
C GLU A 183 -17.15 7.39 -7.85
N GLN A 184 -16.90 6.22 -8.45
CA GLN A 184 -17.13 6.00 -9.88
C GLN A 184 -18.62 5.85 -10.24
N ARG A 185 -19.42 5.23 -9.37
CA ARG A 185 -20.81 4.83 -9.70
C ARG A 185 -21.88 5.75 -9.13
N GLY A 186 -21.56 6.53 -8.11
CA GLY A 186 -22.53 7.37 -7.43
C GLY A 186 -22.69 8.75 -8.06
N GLU A 187 -23.84 9.37 -7.80
CA GLU A 187 -24.07 10.78 -8.05
C GLU A 187 -23.74 11.56 -6.77
N TRP A 188 -22.66 12.32 -6.81
CA TRP A 188 -22.13 13.01 -5.65
C TRP A 188 -22.10 14.53 -5.83
N PRO A 189 -22.07 15.31 -4.74
CA PRO A 189 -21.80 16.74 -4.80
C PRO A 189 -20.57 17.10 -5.67
N ALA A 190 -20.61 18.27 -6.30
CA ALA A 190 -19.48 18.75 -7.11
C ALA A 190 -18.29 19.18 -6.24
N GLU A 191 -18.56 19.75 -5.07
CA GLU A 191 -17.55 20.20 -4.12
C GLU A 191 -16.86 18.98 -3.45
N PRO A 192 -15.51 18.88 -3.48
CA PRO A 192 -14.78 17.71 -3.01
C PRO A 192 -15.05 17.28 -1.56
N PHE A 193 -15.16 18.21 -0.61
CA PHE A 193 -15.32 17.84 0.81
C PHE A 193 -16.73 17.29 1.06
N ALA A 194 -17.76 17.95 0.54
CA ALA A 194 -19.14 17.48 0.56
C ALA A 194 -19.30 16.13 -0.16
N ARG A 195 -18.56 15.92 -1.27
CA ARG A 195 -18.50 14.64 -1.98
C ARG A 195 -17.97 13.52 -1.08
N TYR A 196 -16.78 13.67 -0.50
CA TYR A 196 -16.21 12.61 0.33
C TYR A 196 -16.97 12.39 1.64
N ALA A 197 -17.63 13.41 2.18
CA ALA A 197 -18.57 13.23 3.28
C ALA A 197 -19.79 12.38 2.89
N ALA A 198 -20.33 12.57 1.68
CA ALA A 198 -21.42 11.73 1.16
C ALA A 198 -20.96 10.29 0.87
N VAL A 199 -19.77 10.11 0.28
CA VAL A 199 -19.17 8.79 0.06
C VAL A 199 -18.91 8.07 1.38
N GLU A 200 -18.40 8.77 2.40
CA GLU A 200 -18.20 8.19 3.73
C GLU A 200 -19.51 7.64 4.30
N LYS A 201 -20.60 8.41 4.20
CA LYS A 201 -21.93 7.97 4.65
C LYS A 201 -22.38 6.72 3.91
N ALA A 202 -22.21 6.67 2.59
CA ALA A 202 -22.57 5.52 1.77
C ALA A 202 -21.72 4.28 2.13
N LEU A 203 -20.41 4.46 2.28
CA LEU A 203 -19.48 3.41 2.66
C LEU A 203 -19.82 2.82 4.04
N ASN A 204 -20.13 3.67 5.01
CA ASN A 204 -20.52 3.26 6.36
C ASN A 204 -21.87 2.49 6.35
N ALA A 205 -22.81 2.87 5.48
CA ALA A 205 -24.05 2.12 5.30
C ALA A 205 -23.79 0.71 4.75
N ARG A 206 -22.92 0.58 3.73
CA ARG A 206 -22.49 -0.72 3.18
C ARG A 206 -21.82 -1.59 4.23
N TRP A 207 -20.90 -1.03 5.01
CA TRP A 207 -20.27 -1.76 6.11
C TRP A 207 -21.32 -2.29 7.11
N ARG A 208 -22.27 -1.44 7.52
CA ARG A 208 -23.32 -1.81 8.48
C ARG A 208 -24.24 -2.91 7.95
N GLU A 209 -24.62 -2.83 6.68
CA GLU A 209 -25.65 -3.70 6.09
C GLU A 209 -25.07 -5.00 5.52
N GLU A 210 -23.86 -4.94 4.96
CA GLU A 210 -23.26 -6.05 4.21
C GLU A 210 -22.05 -6.66 4.95
N GLY A 211 -21.40 -5.91 5.85
CA GLY A 211 -20.14 -6.33 6.50
C GLY A 211 -20.24 -7.62 7.31
N ASN A 212 -21.40 -7.90 7.91
CA ASN A 212 -21.59 -9.16 8.63
C ASN A 212 -21.47 -10.38 7.70
N HIS A 213 -22.08 -10.33 6.51
CA HIS A 213 -22.01 -11.44 5.56
C HIS A 213 -20.71 -11.40 4.75
N ALA A 214 -20.40 -10.27 4.12
CA ALA A 214 -19.27 -10.17 3.20
C ALA A 214 -17.91 -10.35 3.91
N LEU A 215 -17.80 -10.00 5.20
CA LEU A 215 -16.52 -9.96 5.89
C LEU A 215 -16.49 -10.87 7.11
N LEU A 216 -17.40 -10.71 8.07
CA LEU A 216 -17.34 -11.50 9.31
C LEU A 216 -17.65 -12.99 9.09
N HIS A 217 -18.66 -13.31 8.29
CA HIS A 217 -19.01 -14.70 7.95
C HIS A 217 -17.87 -15.40 7.20
N HIS A 218 -17.33 -14.77 6.15
CA HIS A 218 -16.23 -15.36 5.37
C HIS A 218 -14.93 -15.48 6.19
N LEU A 219 -14.59 -14.46 7.00
CA LEU A 219 -13.44 -14.53 7.90
C LEU A 219 -13.60 -15.69 8.89
N SER A 220 -14.78 -15.80 9.53
CA SER A 220 -15.07 -16.90 10.45
C SER A 220 -15.01 -18.25 9.75
N GLY A 221 -15.46 -18.36 8.50
CA GLY A 221 -15.41 -19.59 7.70
C GLY A 221 -13.99 -20.13 7.51
N VAL A 222 -13.00 -19.26 7.28
CA VAL A 222 -11.58 -19.66 7.18
C VAL A 222 -11.04 -20.22 8.48
N PHE A 223 -11.54 -19.73 9.62
CA PHE A 223 -11.18 -20.23 10.96
C PHE A 223 -12.12 -21.33 11.46
N GLY A 224 -12.92 -21.94 10.59
CA GLY A 224 -13.81 -23.05 10.93
C GLY A 224 -14.95 -22.65 11.88
N TYR A 225 -15.40 -21.39 11.81
CA TYR A 225 -16.47 -20.83 12.62
C TYR A 225 -16.27 -20.96 14.14
N ARG A 226 -15.00 -21.00 14.59
CA ARG A 226 -14.67 -20.97 16.02
C ARG A 226 -15.12 -19.65 16.65
N GLU A 227 -15.56 -19.73 17.90
CA GLU A 227 -16.05 -18.58 18.63
C GLU A 227 -14.94 -17.54 18.86
N LEU A 228 -15.29 -16.27 18.74
CA LEU A 228 -14.42 -15.14 19.10
C LEU A 228 -14.80 -14.66 20.50
N VAL A 229 -13.79 -14.40 21.34
CA VAL A 229 -13.99 -13.69 22.60
C VAL A 229 -14.11 -12.20 22.29
N ILE A 230 -15.33 -11.67 22.41
CA ILE A 230 -15.61 -10.24 22.22
C ILE A 230 -15.73 -9.58 23.59
N LEU A 231 -14.75 -8.75 23.95
CA LEU A 231 -14.82 -7.92 25.15
C LEU A 231 -15.66 -6.68 24.86
N ARG A 232 -16.83 -6.58 25.49
CA ARG A 232 -17.63 -5.37 25.51
C ARG A 232 -17.20 -4.52 26.71
N GLN A 233 -16.69 -3.32 26.46
CA GLN A 233 -16.44 -2.32 27.48
C GLN A 233 -17.61 -1.33 27.48
N ASP A 234 -18.39 -1.31 28.56
CA ASP A 234 -19.43 -0.32 28.80
C ASP A 234 -19.01 0.58 29.98
N THR A 235 -19.14 1.89 29.82
CA THR A 235 -18.95 2.85 30.92
C THR A 235 -20.23 2.89 31.75
N MET A 236 -20.18 2.36 32.97
CA MET A 236 -21.28 2.51 33.93
C MET A 236 -21.06 3.75 34.80
N ARG A 237 -22.11 4.56 34.96
CA ARG A 237 -22.13 5.67 35.90
C ARG A 237 -22.89 5.19 37.15
N PHE A 238 -22.23 5.20 38.29
CA PHE A 238 -22.81 4.91 39.60
C PHE A 238 -23.23 6.22 40.28
#